data_AF-A0A1E7LAM8-F1
#
_entry.id   AF-A0A1E7LAM8-F1
#
_cell.length_a   1.000
_cell.length_b   1.000
_cell.length_c   1.000
_cell.angle_alpha   90.00
_cell.angle_beta   90.00
_cell.angle_gamma   90.00
#
_symmetry.space_group_name_H-M   'P 1'
#
loop_
_entity.id
_entity.type
_entity.pdbx_description
1 polymer ?
#
loop_
_entity_poly.entity_id
_entity_poly.type
_entity_poly.pdbx_seq_one_letter_code
_entity_poly.pdbx_strand_id
1 'polypeptide(L)'
;LYRRERVELERDRRQGAAGTDGGAEQEQLVPVEEVAARLGYAGAREFNRAVREGRESSLGAADGTLPPASGRGRPRKAYRRARVEEAVTARRRRG
;
A
#
# COMPACT_ATOMS: atom_id res chain seq x y z
N LEU A 1 -36.10 -33.39 6.66
CA LEU A 1 -36.30 -32.68 5.39
C LEU A 1 -35.50 -31.39 5.44
N TYR A 2 -34.48 -31.29 4.56
CA TYR A 2 -33.78 -30.09 4.04
C TYR A 2 -33.26 -29.03 5.04
N ARG A 3 -31.94 -28.87 5.24
CA ARG A 3 -30.91 -28.33 4.31
C ARG A 3 -30.95 -26.79 4.24
N ARG A 4 -29.95 -26.19 4.91
CA ARG A 4 -29.24 -24.92 4.59
C ARG A 4 -30.05 -23.61 4.56
N GLU A 5 -29.26 -22.53 4.71
CA GLU A 5 -29.57 -21.12 4.46
C GLU A 5 -30.12 -20.36 5.69
N ARG A 6 -29.48 -19.32 6.24
CA ARG A 6 -28.44 -18.42 5.73
C ARG A 6 -27.54 -17.96 6.87
N VAL A 7 -26.26 -18.29 6.78
CA VAL A 7 -25.16 -17.85 7.66
C VAL A 7 -24.59 -16.50 7.16
N GLU A 8 -25.40 -15.66 6.51
CA GLU A 8 -24.87 -14.55 5.69
C GLU A 8 -25.31 -13.14 6.08
N LEU A 9 -25.97 -12.93 7.22
CA LEU A 9 -26.37 -11.59 7.65
C LEU A 9 -25.47 -10.93 8.72
N GLU A 10 -24.38 -11.57 9.14
CA GLU A 10 -23.45 -11.03 10.15
C GLU A 10 -22.09 -10.55 9.57
N ARG A 11 -21.94 -10.46 8.25
CA ARG A 11 -20.71 -9.91 7.65
C ARG A 11 -20.71 -8.40 7.43
N ASP A 12 -21.85 -7.74 7.47
CA ASP A 12 -21.93 -6.28 7.22
C ASP A 12 -21.77 -5.41 8.46
N ARG A 13 -21.95 -5.95 9.68
CA ARG A 13 -21.86 -5.14 10.91
C ARG A 13 -20.46 -4.90 11.45
N ARG A 14 -19.44 -5.55 10.89
CA ARG A 14 -18.03 -5.27 11.21
C ARG A 14 -17.40 -4.15 10.36
N GLN A 15 -18.20 -3.50 9.50
CA GLN A 15 -17.78 -2.34 8.71
C GLN A 15 -18.32 -1.00 9.26
N GLY A 16 -18.92 -1.01 10.46
CA GLY A 16 -19.20 0.21 11.20
C GLY A 16 -18.13 0.46 12.26
N ALA A 17 -17.54 1.65 12.25
CA ALA A 17 -16.75 2.27 13.32
C ALA A 17 -15.22 2.05 13.33
N ALA A 18 -14.54 2.65 12.36
CA ALA A 18 -13.33 3.45 12.60
C ALA A 18 -13.41 4.60 11.58
N GLY A 19 -13.71 5.85 11.94
CA GLY A 19 -12.93 6.66 12.86
C GLY A 19 -11.96 7.50 12.05
N THR A 20 -12.32 8.77 11.82
CA THR A 20 -11.54 9.87 11.21
C THR A 20 -11.58 10.02 9.67
N ASP A 21 -12.17 11.13 9.22
CA ASP A 21 -12.16 11.70 7.85
C ASP A 21 -10.77 12.14 7.34
N GLY A 22 -9.68 11.70 8.00
CA GLY A 22 -8.31 11.75 7.51
C GLY A 22 -7.60 10.38 7.54
N GLY A 23 -8.31 9.34 7.96
CA GLY A 23 -7.82 7.96 8.11
C GLY A 23 -8.00 7.15 6.82
N ALA A 24 -9.14 7.24 6.14
CA ALA A 24 -9.44 6.39 4.98
C ALA A 24 -8.50 6.61 3.76
N GLU A 25 -7.96 7.81 3.57
CA GLU A 25 -6.96 8.07 2.52
C GLU A 25 -5.54 7.67 2.95
N GLN A 26 -5.18 7.86 4.23
CA GLN A 26 -3.87 7.43 4.75
C GLN A 26 -3.78 5.90 4.96
N GLU A 27 -4.90 5.24 5.24
CA GLU A 27 -5.01 3.78 5.33
C GLU A 27 -4.72 3.10 3.98
N GLN A 28 -4.83 3.87 2.89
CA GLN A 28 -4.48 3.44 1.55
C GLN A 28 -3.06 3.85 1.14
N LEU A 29 -2.31 4.60 1.95
CA LEU A 29 -0.94 5.00 1.65
C LEU A 29 0.06 4.04 2.31
N VAL A 30 0.90 3.45 1.48
CA VAL A 30 1.96 2.52 1.87
C VAL A 30 3.29 3.27 1.88
N PRO A 31 4.06 3.25 2.98
CA PRO A 31 5.35 3.91 3.04
C PRO A 31 6.35 3.26 2.09
N VAL A 32 7.24 4.06 1.50
CA VAL A 32 8.22 3.64 0.47
C VAL A 32 9.08 2.43 0.88
N GLU A 33 9.37 2.26 2.17
CA GLU A 33 10.12 1.13 2.71
C GLU A 33 9.34 -0.18 2.56
N GLU A 34 8.03 -0.16 2.82
CA GLU A 34 7.17 -1.32 2.63
C GLU A 34 6.95 -1.61 1.14
N VAL A 35 6.82 -0.56 0.31
CA VAL A 35 6.77 -0.70 -1.15
C VAL A 35 8.03 -1.38 -1.68
N ALA A 36 9.21 -0.94 -1.22
CA ALA A 36 10.49 -1.53 -1.59
C ALA A 36 10.54 -3.02 -1.24
N ALA A 37 10.13 -3.39 -0.03
CA ALA A 37 10.09 -4.78 0.41
C ALA A 37 9.14 -5.64 -0.44
N ARG A 38 7.93 -5.14 -0.73
CA ARG A 38 6.94 -5.85 -1.56
C ARG A 38 7.41 -6.11 -2.99
N LEU A 39 8.26 -5.22 -3.52
CA LEU A 39 8.87 -5.35 -4.84
C LEU A 39 10.21 -6.09 -4.84
N GLY A 40 10.67 -6.54 -3.67
CA GLY A 40 11.90 -7.32 -3.52
C GLY A 40 13.20 -6.49 -3.58
N TYR A 41 13.14 -5.19 -3.27
CA TYR A 41 14.35 -4.37 -3.09
C TYR A 41 14.89 -4.48 -1.66
N ALA A 42 16.20 -4.30 -1.46
CA ALA A 42 16.82 -4.39 -0.12
C ALA A 42 16.42 -3.22 0.80
N GLY A 43 15.84 -2.14 0.25
CA GLY A 43 15.26 -1.06 1.04
C GLY A 43 14.88 0.17 0.20
N ALA A 44 14.36 1.19 0.86
CA ALA A 44 13.85 2.40 0.21
C ALA A 44 14.91 3.15 -0.62
N ARG A 45 16.19 3.11 -0.23
CA ARG A 45 17.28 3.78 -0.97
C ARG A 45 17.48 3.14 -2.35
N GLU A 46 17.48 1.82 -2.40
CA GLU A 46 17.63 1.07 -3.65
C GLU A 46 16.41 1.24 -4.54
N PHE A 47 15.20 1.16 -3.96
CA PHE A 47 13.96 1.44 -4.67
C PHE A 47 13.94 2.87 -5.26
N ASN A 48 14.27 3.90 -4.48
CA ASN A 48 14.32 5.28 -4.98
C ASN A 48 15.36 5.44 -6.10
N ARG A 49 16.47 4.71 -6.04
CA ARG A 49 17.47 4.68 -7.11
C ARG A 49 16.88 4.04 -8.37
N ALA A 50 16.19 2.90 -8.26
CA ALA A 50 15.54 2.22 -9.38
C ALA A 50 14.46 3.08 -10.03
N VAL A 51 13.67 3.82 -9.25
CA VAL A 51 12.70 4.79 -9.75
C VAL A 51 13.40 5.92 -10.51
N ARG A 52 14.47 6.50 -9.95
CA ARG A 52 15.24 7.58 -10.59
C ARG A 52 15.94 7.14 -11.88
N GLU A 53 16.39 5.89 -11.92
CA GLU A 53 17.01 5.27 -13.10
C GLU A 53 15.96 4.78 -14.12
N GLY A 54 14.67 4.99 -13.87
CA GLY A 54 13.58 4.61 -14.78
C GLY A 54 13.27 3.11 -14.83
N ARG A 55 13.97 2.28 -14.03
CA ARG A 55 13.77 0.83 -13.96
C ARG A 55 12.43 0.44 -13.33
N GLU A 56 11.93 1.27 -12.42
CA GLU A 56 10.65 1.06 -11.73
C GLU A 56 9.64 2.15 -12.16
N SER A 57 9.26 2.11 -13.43
CA SER A 57 8.39 3.12 -14.05
C SER A 57 6.92 2.99 -13.63
N SER A 58 6.50 1.81 -13.12
CA SER A 58 5.11 1.52 -12.75
C SER A 58 4.61 2.37 -11.57
N LEU A 59 5.49 2.71 -10.62
CA LEU A 59 5.15 3.50 -9.43
C LEU A 59 5.39 5.01 -9.58
N GLY A 60 6.11 5.45 -10.62
CA GLY A 60 6.30 6.87 -10.94
C GLY A 60 6.60 7.78 -9.74
N ALA A 61 5.92 8.92 -9.67
CA ALA A 61 5.97 9.82 -8.52
C ALA A 61 5.18 9.27 -7.32
N ALA A 62 5.64 9.61 -6.11
CA ALA A 62 4.93 9.28 -4.88
C ALA A 62 3.57 9.98 -4.82
N ASP A 63 2.56 9.26 -4.33
CA ASP A 63 1.18 9.76 -4.24
C ASP A 63 0.99 10.67 -3.02
N GLY A 64 1.90 10.62 -2.04
CA GLY A 64 1.88 11.51 -0.89
C GLY A 64 3.10 11.34 0.02
N THR A 65 3.01 11.95 1.19
CA THR A 65 4.00 11.79 2.26
C THR A 65 3.35 11.42 3.57
N LEU A 66 3.94 10.46 4.28
CA LEU A 66 3.58 10.07 5.63
C LEU A 66 4.54 10.72 6.65
N PRO A 67 4.10 10.94 7.89
CA PRO A 67 4.98 11.42 8.95
C PRO A 67 6.19 10.49 9.17
N PRO A 68 7.29 11.01 9.74
CA PRO A 68 8.46 10.19 10.06
C PRO A 68 8.09 9.09 11.06
N ALA A 69 8.68 7.90 10.90
CA ALA A 69 8.36 6.73 11.72
C ALA A 69 8.54 6.97 13.23
N SER A 70 9.56 7.76 13.59
CA SER A 70 9.95 8.02 14.98
C SER A 70 9.41 9.35 15.52
N GLY A 71 8.50 10.01 14.80
CA GLY A 71 8.01 11.36 15.14
C GLY A 71 9.03 12.50 14.97
N ARG A 72 10.30 12.17 14.69
CA ARG A 72 11.37 13.12 14.33
C ARG A 72 11.97 12.73 12.99
N GLY A 73 12.19 13.72 12.12
CA GLY A 73 12.84 13.54 10.83
C GLY A 73 12.02 14.06 9.65
N ARG A 74 12.46 13.71 8.44
CA ARG A 74 11.79 14.11 7.20
C ARG A 74 10.55 13.24 6.96
N PRO A 75 9.47 13.80 6.37
CA PRO A 75 8.35 13.02 5.89
C PRO A 75 8.81 11.94 4.91
N ARG A 76 8.17 10.78 4.97
CA ARG A 76 8.48 9.61 4.13
C ARG A 76 7.57 9.63 2.92
N LYS A 77 8.11 9.32 1.74
CA LYS A 77 7.29 9.12 0.54
C LYS A 77 6.34 7.95 0.76
N ALA A 78 5.12 8.08 0.25
CA ALA A 78 4.12 7.04 0.30
C ALA A 78 3.40 6.90 -1.04
N TYR A 79 2.91 5.69 -1.28
CA TYR A 79 2.26 5.29 -2.52
C TYR A 79 0.91 4.67 -2.23
N ARG A 80 -0.07 4.86 -3.10
CA ARG A 80 -1.36 4.21 -2.96
C ARG A 80 -1.19 2.70 -3.03
N ARG A 81 -1.80 1.99 -2.08
CA ARG A 81 -1.75 0.53 -1.95
C ARG A 81 -2.15 -0.16 -3.23
N ALA A 82 -3.24 0.28 -3.87
CA ALA A 82 -3.69 -0.28 -5.15
C ALA A 82 -2.60 -0.24 -6.23
N ARG A 83 -1.87 0.88 -6.32
CA ARG A 83 -0.77 1.06 -7.28
C ARG A 83 0.43 0.18 -6.95
N VAL A 84 0.72 0.00 -5.66
CA VAL A 84 1.78 -0.91 -5.19
C VAL A 84 1.44 -2.36 -5.55
N GLU A 85 0.20 -2.80 -5.31
CA GLU A 85 -0.25 -4.16 -5.69
C GLU A 85 -0.20 -4.38 -7.22
N GLU A 86 -0.58 -3.36 -8.00
CA GLU A 86 -0.46 -3.38 -9.45
C GLU A 86 1.00 -3.53 -9.89
N ALA A 87 1.91 -2.74 -9.31
CA ALA A 87 3.35 -2.81 -9.62
C ALA A 87 3.95 -4.18 -9.24
N VAL A 88 3.58 -4.73 -8.08
CA VAL A 88 3.99 -6.08 -7.66
C VAL A 88 3.50 -7.12 -8.66
N THR A 89 2.24 -7.04 -9.09
CA THR A 89 1.67 -7.95 -10.07
C THR A 89 2.36 -7.82 -11.43
N ALA A 90 2.60 -6.59 -11.89
CA ALA A 90 3.31 -6.33 -13.14
C ALA A 90 4.74 -6.88 -13.11
N ARG A 91 5.45 -6.76 -11.98
CA ARG A 91 6.80 -7.31 -11.80
C ARG A 91 6.80 -8.84 -11.85
N ARG A 92 5.83 -9.49 -11.20
CA ARG A 92 5.66 -10.96 -11.26
C ARG A 92 5.37 -11.49 -12.66
N ARG A 93 4.81 -10.68 -13.55
CA ARG A 93 4.58 -11.06 -14.96
C ARG A 93 5.82 -10.92 -15.84
N ARG A 94 6.86 -10.20 -15.38
CA ARG A 94 8.09 -9.94 -16.12
C ARG A 94 9.26 -10.83 -15.72
N GLY A 95 9.19 -11.48 -14.54
CA GLY A 95 10.16 -12.46 -14.06
C GLY A 95 9.67 -13.88 -14.33
#